data_AF-A0A1W9JUG1-F1
#
_entry.id   AF-A0A1W9JUG1-F1
#
_cell.length_a   1.000
_cell.length_b   1.000
_cell.length_c   1.000
_cell.angle_alpha   90.00
_cell.angle_beta   90.00
_cell.angle_gamma   90.00
#
_symmetry.space_group_name_H-M   'P 1'
#
loop_
_entity.id
_entity.type
_entity.pdbx_description
1 polymer ?
#
loop_
_entity_poly.entity_id
_entity_poly.type
_entity_poly.pdbx_seq_one_letter_code
_entity_poly.pdbx_strand_id
1 'polypeptide(L)' 'MNSEAKGECWRCGYKLRQIDYAYESKCSGCRTATHVCRNCAFFSNSALNNCSEPKAKLIAHKQRANRCEYFEAL' A
#
# COMPACT_ATOMS: atom_id res chain seq x y z
N MET A 1 -4.81 -18.96 -11.63
CA MET A 1 -3.52 -18.29 -11.93
C MET A 1 -3.73 -16.82 -11.58
N ASN A 2 -3.27 -16.23 -10.48
CA ASN A 2 -2.26 -16.57 -9.49
C ASN A 2 -2.80 -16.29 -8.08
N SER A 3 -2.77 -17.28 -7.21
CA SER A 3 -3.21 -17.20 -5.80
C SER A 3 -2.08 -16.78 -4.86
N GLU A 4 -0.99 -16.24 -5.40
CA GLU A 4 0.22 -15.93 -4.63
C GLU A 4 0.06 -14.60 -3.89
N ALA A 5 0.53 -14.59 -2.64
CA ALA A 5 0.61 -13.38 -1.86
C ALA A 5 1.60 -12.42 -2.55
N LYS A 6 1.14 -11.21 -2.83
CA LYS A 6 1.94 -10.13 -3.41
C LYS A 6 2.72 -9.44 -2.29
N GLY A 7 2.04 -9.13 -1.18
CA GLY A 7 2.66 -8.56 0.02
C GLY A 7 1.89 -8.85 1.29
N GLU A 8 2.13 -8.03 2.33
CA GLU A 8 1.47 -8.15 3.63
C GLU A 8 0.79 -6.84 4.03
N CYS A 9 -0.27 -6.95 4.83
CA CYS A 9 -0.91 -5.78 5.42
C CYS A 9 0.03 -5.08 6.40
N TRP A 10 0.36 -3.82 6.15
CA TRP A 10 1.23 -2.97 6.97
C TRP A 10 0.88 -2.94 8.46
N ARG A 11 -0.39 -3.20 8.82
CA ARG A 11 -0.89 -3.14 10.19
C ARG A 11 -0.88 -4.48 10.91
N CYS A 12 -1.22 -5.57 10.22
CA CYS A 12 -1.49 -6.86 10.90
C CYS A 12 -0.73 -8.06 10.30
N GLY A 13 0.04 -7.88 9.23
CA GLY A 13 0.83 -8.95 8.60
C GLY A 13 0.01 -9.94 7.76
N TYR A 14 -1.32 -9.76 7.64
CA TYR A 14 -2.15 -10.64 6.79
C TYR A 14 -1.64 -10.62 5.34
N LYS A 15 -1.49 -11.79 4.72
CA LYS A 15 -1.03 -11.95 3.33
C LYS A 15 -2.06 -11.37 2.36
N LEU A 16 -1.64 -10.45 1.51
CA LEU A 16 -2.47 -9.76 0.53
C LEU A 16 -2.07 -10.18 -0.88
N ARG A 17 -3.07 -10.44 -1.72
CA ARG A 17 -2.90 -10.66 -3.16
C ARG A 17 -3.04 -9.32 -3.88
N GLN A 18 -2.67 -9.27 -5.16
CA GLN A 18 -2.80 -8.06 -5.98
C GLN A 18 -4.19 -7.41 -5.91
N ILE A 19 -5.26 -8.22 -5.98
CA ILE A 19 -6.65 -7.72 -5.94
C ILE A 19 -7.01 -7.07 -4.59
N ASP A 20 -6.32 -7.47 -3.52
CA ASP A 20 -6.59 -6.96 -2.18
C ASP A 20 -6.03 -5.53 -2.02
N TYR A 21 -5.30 -4.98 -3.00
CA TYR A 21 -4.79 -3.61 -3.02
C TYR A 21 -5.62 -2.64 -3.86
N ALA A 22 -6.83 -2.98 -4.34
CA ALA A 22 -7.68 -1.99 -5.02
C ALA A 22 -7.98 -0.77 -4.11
N TYR A 23 -8.30 0.39 -4.70
CA TYR A 23 -8.42 1.68 -3.99
C TYR A 23 -9.32 1.64 -2.75
N GLU A 24 -10.40 0.87 -2.79
CA GLU A 24 -11.39 0.78 -1.71
C GLU A 24 -11.29 -0.52 -0.92
N SER A 25 -10.31 -1.37 -1.26
CA SER A 25 -10.08 -2.63 -0.58
C SER A 25 -9.66 -2.43 0.87
N LYS A 26 -10.06 -3.39 1.69
CA LYS A 26 -9.73 -3.49 3.10
C LYS A 26 -9.14 -4.86 3.38
N CYS A 27 -8.19 -4.90 4.30
CA CYS A 27 -7.55 -6.14 4.72
C CYS A 27 -8.58 -7.07 5.34
N SER A 28 -8.60 -8.34 4.94
CA SER A 28 -9.49 -9.36 5.51
C SER A 28 -9.20 -9.65 7.00
N GLY A 29 -7.96 -9.47 7.44
CA GLY A 29 -7.56 -9.72 8.83
C GLY A 29 -7.95 -8.60 9.80
N CYS A 30 -7.72 -7.32 9.44
CA CYS A 30 -7.90 -6.21 10.37
C CYS A 30 -8.76 -5.04 9.85
N ARG A 31 -9.35 -5.19 8.66
CA ARG A 31 -10.26 -4.23 8.01
C ARG A 31 -9.67 -2.83 7.73
N THR A 32 -8.36 -2.64 7.93
CA THR A 32 -7.67 -1.40 7.52
C THR A 32 -7.62 -1.29 6.00
N ALA A 33 -7.56 -0.06 5.48
CA ALA A 33 -7.36 0.18 4.06
C ALA A 33 -6.03 -0.40 3.60
N THR A 34 -6.02 -1.03 2.42
CA THR A 34 -4.84 -1.71 1.87
C THR A 34 -4.14 -0.89 0.80
N HIS A 35 -4.86 -0.05 0.05
CA HIS A 35 -4.26 0.92 -0.86
C HIS A 35 -3.78 2.17 -0.11
N VAL A 36 -2.68 2.02 0.63
CA VAL A 36 -2.08 3.07 1.46
C VAL A 36 -0.57 3.12 1.22
N CYS A 37 0.09 4.26 1.46
CA CYS A 37 1.53 4.35 1.22
C CYS A 37 2.32 3.27 1.96
N ARG A 38 1.96 2.95 3.21
CA ARG A 38 2.62 1.88 4.00
C ARG A 38 2.58 0.48 3.38
N ASN A 39 1.75 0.29 2.36
CA ASN A 39 1.56 -0.95 1.62
C ASN A 39 2.12 -0.87 0.17
N CYS A 40 2.80 0.23 -0.16
CA CYS A 40 3.36 0.50 -1.49
C CYS A 40 4.84 0.12 -1.56
N ALA A 41 5.28 -0.46 -2.68
CA ALA A 41 6.68 -0.80 -2.94
C ALA A 41 7.62 0.41 -2.91
N PHE A 42 7.13 1.61 -3.24
CA PHE A 42 7.91 2.84 -3.19
C PHE A 42 7.97 3.49 -1.80
N PHE A 43 7.29 2.96 -0.79
CA PHE A 43 7.34 3.54 0.55
C PHE A 43 8.66 3.26 1.23
N SER A 44 9.34 4.32 1.65
CA SER A 44 10.62 4.24 2.35
C SER A 44 10.69 5.28 3.45
N ASN A 45 11.02 4.90 4.68
CA ASN A 45 11.16 5.87 5.78
C ASN A 45 12.37 6.80 5.59
N SER A 46 13.35 6.43 4.76
CA SER A 46 14.56 7.24 4.52
C SER A 46 14.38 8.28 3.40
N ALA A 47 13.32 8.21 2.61
CA ALA A 47 13.04 9.19 1.56
C ALA A 47 12.38 10.45 2.12
N LEU A 48 12.68 11.63 1.53
CA LEU A 48 12.24 12.95 2.00
C LEU A 48 10.72 13.04 2.27
N ASN A 49 9.91 12.40 1.43
CA ASN A 49 8.43 12.39 1.54
C ASN A 49 7.87 11.01 1.92
N ASN A 50 8.71 10.16 2.49
CA ASN A 50 8.48 8.72 2.65
C ASN A 50 8.03 7.98 1.37
N CYS A 51 8.52 8.45 0.22
CA CYS A 51 8.23 7.90 -1.09
C CYS A 51 9.49 8.02 -1.96
N SER A 52 9.93 6.91 -2.55
CA SER A 52 11.09 6.85 -3.44
C SER A 52 10.76 7.20 -4.89
N GLU A 53 9.48 7.30 -5.26
CA GLU A 53 9.04 7.80 -6.57
C GLU A 53 8.95 9.35 -6.55
N PRO A 54 9.86 10.07 -7.23
CA PRO A 54 9.93 11.53 -7.16
C PRO A 54 8.78 12.26 -7.86
N LYS A 55 8.09 11.62 -8.83
CA LYS A 55 6.94 12.22 -9.53
C LYS A 55 5.63 12.05 -8.77
N ALA A 56 5.60 11.20 -7.74
CA ALA A 56 4.40 10.98 -6.96
C ALA A 56 4.00 12.24 -6.18
N LYS A 57 2.71 12.55 -6.21
CA LYS A 57 2.14 13.63 -5.38
C LYS A 57 2.33 13.31 -3.89
N LEU A 58 2.56 14.35 -3.09
CA LEU A 58 2.68 14.20 -1.65
C LEU A 58 1.36 13.68 -1.04
N ILE A 59 1.43 12.52 -0.39
CA ILE A 59 0.35 12.00 0.45
C ILE A 59 0.65 12.32 1.91
N ALA A 60 -0.16 13.16 2.57
CA ALA A 60 0.08 13.57 3.96
C ALA A 60 -0.07 12.40 4.95
N HIS A 61 -1.11 11.56 4.79
CA HIS A 61 -1.42 10.47 5.71
C HIS A 61 -1.07 9.10 5.10
N LYS A 62 0.11 8.57 5.44
CA LYS A 62 0.68 7.34 4.86
C LYS A 62 -0.08 6.04 5.20
N GLN A 63 -0.96 6.11 6.20
CA GLN A 63 -1.76 4.99 6.71
C GLN A 63 -3.23 5.05 6.28
N ARG A 64 -3.66 6.11 5.59
CA ARG A 64 -5.04 6.26 5.10
C ARG A 64 -5.11 5.89 3.62
N ALA A 65 -6.29 5.43 3.21
CA ALA A 65 -6.59 5.15 1.80
C ALA A 65 -6.24 6.36 0.95
N ASN A 66 -5.59 6.12 -0.19
CA ASN A 66 -5.26 7.15 -1.16
C ASN A 66 -5.43 6.62 -2.59
N ARG A 67 -5.32 7.53 -3.57
CA ARG A 67 -5.40 7.22 -4.99
C ARG A 67 -4.11 7.63 -5.71
N CYS A 68 -2.96 7.31 -5.10
CA CYS A 68 -1.67 7.55 -5.71
C CYS A 68 -1.58 6.79 -7.04
N GLU A 69 -1.35 7.50 -8.14
CA GLU A 69 -1.25 6.90 -9.48
C GLU A 69 0.02 6.05 -9.67
N TYR A 70 1.02 6.25 -8.80
CA TYR A 70 2.26 5.49 -8.76
C TYR A 70 2.23 4.37 -7.71
N PHE A 71 1.06 4.01 -7.17
CA PHE A 71 0.99 2.92 -6.20
C PHE A 71 1.37 1.59 -6.86
N GLU A 72 2.32 0.89 -6.26
CA GLU A 72 2.67 -0.49 -6.61
C GLU A 72 2.55 -1.35 -5.35
N ALA A 73 1.85 -2.47 -5.43
CA ALA A 73 1.73 -3.39 -4.30
C ALA A 73 3.11 -3.95 -3.94
N LEU A 74 3.43 -3.95 -2.63
CA LEU A 74 4.58 -4.69 -2.06
C LEU A 74 4.62 -6.12 -2.59
#